data_AF-A0A9D8FE09-F1
#
_entry.id   AF-A0A9D8FE09-F1
#
_cell.length_a   1.000
_cell.length_b   1.000
_cell.length_c   1.000
_cell.angle_alpha   90.00
_cell.angle_beta   90.00
_cell.angle_gamma   90.00
#
_symmetry.space_group_name_H-M   'P 1'
#
loop_
_entity.id
_entity.type
_entity.pdbx_description
1 polymer ?
#
loop_
_entity_poly.entity_id
_entity_poly.type
_entity_poly.pdbx_seq_one_letter_code
_entity_poly.pdbx_strand_id
1 'polypeptide(L)'
;MAVSVVCGLSLAWSQAFEKKPDDPAFERYGKVPAAPIPASLVLKKGDRLAICGDSITEQRMYSRVIETYLTACRPELDVTVRQYGWSGERAPGFLARMTNDCLRFKPTVATTCYGMNDHEYRVFEESIGTKYRESARQILQAFRTAGTRVIWGSPGCVGLKPSWSKAKDATVDDLNENLFRLRNAGLELAHAEKAGFADVFWPMLTLSHHARKDYGTHYALAGQDGVHPDWAGQAVMATAFLRSMGLAGELGRIDLDLSTGRTETSQGHAVKNFDQGILRMRSTRYPFCATGPRDKDHSLRGGLLLAGFFEDLNRFVLRVRGAKEESYRVTWGPETRTYKASELEAGVNLALDFEVNPFSEAFGRVDSAVAAKQEYETRQIKQLFHGPEGRADMEATVEFTERIRTPLAHRIRKAMAPVEHTLLIHPK
;
A
#
# COMPACT_ATOMS: atom_id res chain seq x y z
N MET A 1 -4.50 -0.80 -59.46
CA MET A 1 -5.04 -0.80 -58.09
C MET A 1 -4.64 -2.10 -57.43
N ALA A 2 -3.74 -2.07 -56.45
CA ALA A 2 -3.41 -3.20 -55.61
C ALA A 2 -3.58 -2.75 -54.15
N VAL A 3 -4.62 -3.27 -53.50
CA VAL A 3 -4.92 -3.01 -52.09
C VAL A 3 -4.08 -3.98 -51.27
N SER A 4 -3.06 -3.47 -50.59
CA SER A 4 -2.36 -4.22 -49.54
C SER A 4 -3.23 -4.24 -48.29
N VAL A 5 -3.81 -5.39 -47.99
CA VAL A 5 -4.42 -5.68 -46.69
C VAL A 5 -3.30 -5.97 -45.71
N VAL A 6 -3.01 -5.03 -44.82
CA VAL A 6 -2.16 -5.26 -43.65
C VAL A 6 -3.02 -5.92 -42.58
N CYS A 7 -2.89 -7.25 -42.44
CA CYS A 7 -3.42 -7.98 -41.29
C CYS A 7 -2.61 -7.56 -40.05
N GLY A 8 -3.21 -6.72 -39.20
CA GLY A 8 -2.68 -6.47 -37.86
C GLY A 8 -2.80 -7.74 -37.02
N LEU A 9 -1.66 -8.34 -36.66
CA LEU A 9 -1.58 -9.35 -35.61
C LEU A 9 -1.97 -8.69 -34.29
N SER A 10 -3.20 -8.92 -33.83
CA SER A 10 -3.56 -8.68 -32.43
C SER A 10 -2.75 -9.66 -31.58
N LEU A 11 -1.76 -9.15 -30.86
CA LEU A 11 -1.10 -9.92 -29.79
C LEU A 11 -2.19 -10.31 -28.78
N ALA A 12 -2.62 -11.57 -28.84
CA ALA A 12 -3.54 -12.14 -27.87
C ALA A 12 -2.87 -12.09 -26.49
N TRP A 13 -3.51 -11.38 -25.56
CA TRP A 13 -3.05 -11.31 -24.19
C TRP A 13 -3.22 -12.67 -23.52
N SER A 14 -2.13 -13.29 -23.04
CA SER A 14 -2.21 -14.49 -22.22
C SER A 14 -2.53 -14.08 -20.78
N GLN A 15 -3.79 -14.22 -20.38
CA GLN A 15 -4.22 -14.04 -18.99
C GLN A 15 -3.51 -15.07 -18.09
N ALA A 16 -2.65 -14.61 -17.18
CA ALA A 16 -2.14 -15.43 -16.08
C ALA A 16 -3.22 -15.64 -15.01
N PHE A 17 -3.13 -16.71 -14.23
CA PHE A 17 -4.08 -17.01 -13.16
C PHE A 17 -3.36 -17.18 -11.82
N GLU A 18 -4.00 -16.71 -10.75
CA GLU A 18 -3.49 -16.89 -9.39
C GLU A 18 -3.46 -18.38 -9.03
N LYS A 19 -2.42 -18.79 -8.30
CA LYS A 19 -2.44 -20.09 -7.63
C LYS A 19 -3.40 -20.00 -6.45
N LYS A 20 -4.56 -20.65 -6.57
CA LYS A 20 -5.52 -20.71 -5.47
C LYS A 20 -4.99 -21.59 -4.33
N PRO A 21 -5.35 -21.28 -3.06
CA PRO A 21 -5.19 -22.23 -1.97
C PRO A 21 -5.93 -23.53 -2.27
N ASP A 22 -5.33 -24.65 -1.86
CA ASP A 22 -5.93 -25.98 -1.95
C ASP A 22 -6.88 -26.19 -0.76
N ASP A 23 -8.04 -25.54 -0.83
CA ASP A 23 -9.07 -25.58 0.20
C ASP A 23 -10.47 -25.40 -0.44
N PRO A 24 -11.49 -26.19 -0.06
CA PRO A 24 -12.84 -26.12 -0.61
C PRO A 24 -13.48 -24.73 -0.57
N ALA A 25 -13.09 -23.88 0.40
CA ALA A 25 -13.58 -22.50 0.52
C ALA A 25 -13.30 -21.66 -0.75
N PHE A 26 -12.31 -22.05 -1.56
CA PHE A 26 -11.92 -21.32 -2.77
C PHE A 26 -12.38 -21.97 -4.09
N GLU A 27 -13.13 -23.07 -4.05
CA GLU A 27 -13.62 -23.74 -5.27
C GLU A 27 -14.57 -22.83 -6.07
N ARG A 28 -15.43 -22.09 -5.37
CA ARG A 28 -16.44 -21.18 -5.96
C ARG A 28 -15.87 -20.10 -6.88
N TYR A 29 -14.64 -19.65 -6.65
CA TYR A 29 -14.03 -18.56 -7.43
C TYR A 29 -13.46 -19.03 -8.78
N GLY A 30 -13.57 -20.33 -9.11
CA GLY A 30 -13.15 -20.87 -10.40
C GLY A 30 -11.68 -20.57 -10.70
N LYS A 31 -11.39 -20.09 -11.92
CA LYS A 31 -10.08 -19.55 -12.25
C LYS A 31 -10.03 -18.07 -11.85
N VAL A 32 -8.99 -17.68 -11.11
CA VAL A 32 -8.82 -16.31 -10.63
C VAL A 32 -7.81 -15.59 -11.53
N PRO A 33 -8.24 -14.64 -12.37
CA PRO A 33 -7.33 -13.85 -13.20
C PRO A 33 -6.28 -13.13 -12.35
N ALA A 34 -4.99 -13.38 -12.60
CA ALA A 34 -3.93 -12.72 -11.85
C ALA A 34 -3.90 -11.21 -12.13
N ALA A 35 -3.58 -10.43 -11.11
CA ALA A 35 -3.32 -9.01 -11.28
C ALA A 35 -2.02 -8.83 -12.11
N PRO A 36 -1.97 -7.87 -13.04
CA PRO A 36 -0.76 -7.62 -13.81
C PRO A 36 0.35 -7.10 -12.90
N ILE A 37 1.52 -7.73 -12.98
CA ILE A 37 2.72 -7.21 -12.34
C ILE A 37 3.23 -6.03 -13.18
N PRO A 38 3.42 -4.83 -12.60
CA PRO A 38 3.95 -3.70 -13.34
C PRO A 38 5.35 -4.01 -13.89
N ALA A 39 5.55 -3.85 -15.20
CA ALA A 39 6.84 -4.09 -15.85
C ALA A 39 7.92 -3.07 -15.44
N SER A 40 7.51 -1.92 -14.89
CA SER A 40 8.39 -0.86 -14.42
C SER A 40 7.71 -0.02 -13.33
N LEU A 41 8.48 0.83 -12.66
CA LEU A 41 7.98 1.77 -11.67
C LEU A 41 6.95 2.72 -12.30
N VAL A 42 5.73 2.73 -11.74
CA VAL A 42 4.65 3.61 -12.19
C VAL A 42 4.92 5.06 -11.78
N LEU A 43 5.48 5.28 -10.59
CA LEU A 43 5.75 6.62 -10.07
C LEU A 43 6.98 7.26 -10.73
N LYS A 44 6.94 8.57 -10.87
CA LYS A 44 8.02 9.44 -11.32
C LYS A 44 8.36 10.44 -10.23
N LYS A 45 9.58 10.99 -10.30
CA LYS A 45 10.00 12.03 -9.36
C LYS A 45 9.04 13.23 -9.41
N GLY A 46 8.58 13.70 -8.25
CA GLY A 46 7.69 14.86 -8.12
C GLY A 46 6.22 14.58 -8.41
N ASP A 47 5.82 13.31 -8.51
CA ASP A 47 4.41 12.95 -8.73
C ASP A 47 3.50 13.42 -7.59
N ARG A 48 2.25 13.71 -7.96
CA ARG A 48 1.15 14.04 -7.04
C ARG A 48 0.17 12.89 -7.06
N LEU A 49 0.23 12.06 -6.03
CA LEU A 49 -0.61 10.88 -5.86
C LEU A 49 -1.93 11.24 -5.16
N ALA A 50 -3.04 11.00 -5.85
CA ALA A 50 -4.38 11.00 -5.26
C ALA A 50 -4.75 9.59 -4.79
N ILE A 51 -5.18 9.43 -3.54
CA ILE A 51 -5.74 8.16 -3.02
C ILE A 51 -7.24 8.34 -2.84
N CYS A 52 -8.04 7.72 -3.72
CA CYS A 52 -9.50 7.89 -3.76
C CYS A 52 -10.20 6.62 -3.30
N GLY A 53 -11.27 6.75 -2.51
CA GLY A 53 -12.06 5.60 -2.10
C GLY A 53 -13.18 5.97 -1.13
N ASP A 54 -13.80 4.95 -0.56
CA ASP A 54 -14.97 5.07 0.31
C ASP A 54 -14.60 5.22 1.81
N SER A 55 -15.42 4.67 2.71
CA SER A 55 -15.21 4.69 4.17
C SER A 55 -13.88 4.07 4.56
N ILE A 56 -13.43 3.01 3.88
CA ILE A 56 -12.18 2.33 4.20
C ILE A 56 -10.98 3.27 3.95
N THR A 57 -11.10 4.14 2.94
CA THR A 57 -10.10 5.18 2.66
C THR A 57 -10.22 6.35 3.65
N GLU A 58 -11.43 6.71 4.04
CA GLU A 58 -11.66 7.76 5.05
C GLU A 58 -11.08 7.39 6.44
N GLN A 59 -10.92 6.09 6.75
CA GLN A 59 -10.18 5.66 7.96
C GLN A 59 -8.72 6.16 7.97
N ARG A 60 -8.15 6.46 6.79
CA ARG A 60 -6.79 6.97 6.55
C ARG A 60 -5.66 6.02 6.93
N MET A 61 -5.94 4.73 7.10
CA MET A 61 -4.93 3.79 7.60
C MET A 61 -4.01 3.31 6.47
N TYR A 62 -4.53 2.66 5.43
CA TYR A 62 -3.69 2.24 4.30
C TYR A 62 -3.09 3.43 3.53
N SER A 63 -3.83 4.55 3.42
CA SER A 63 -3.33 5.78 2.78
C SER A 63 -2.19 6.41 3.56
N ARG A 64 -2.21 6.34 4.90
CA ARG A 64 -1.08 6.75 5.75
C ARG A 64 0.13 5.85 5.52
N VAL A 65 -0.05 4.52 5.48
CA VAL A 65 1.04 3.57 5.20
C VAL A 65 1.70 3.87 3.85
N ILE A 66 0.91 4.11 2.80
CA ILE A 66 1.42 4.44 1.46
C ILE A 66 2.23 5.75 1.49
N GLU A 67 1.68 6.83 2.05
CA GLU A 67 2.39 8.12 2.07
C GLU A 67 3.65 8.09 2.94
N THR A 68 3.60 7.45 4.10
CA THR A 68 4.76 7.28 4.98
C THR A 68 5.84 6.46 4.27
N TYR A 69 5.49 5.37 3.57
CA TYR A 69 6.44 4.57 2.80
C TYR A 69 7.09 5.39 1.67
N LEU A 70 6.31 6.10 0.86
CA LEU A 70 6.83 6.90 -0.25
C LEU A 70 7.75 8.03 0.26
N THR A 71 7.45 8.60 1.42
CA THR A 71 8.25 9.67 2.03
C THR A 71 9.56 9.13 2.64
N ALA A 72 9.47 8.12 3.50
CA ALA A 72 10.59 7.67 4.32
C ALA A 72 11.46 6.62 3.60
N CYS A 73 10.81 5.71 2.89
CA CYS A 73 11.47 4.57 2.24
C CYS A 73 11.89 4.88 0.81
N ARG A 74 11.19 5.78 0.12
CA ARG A 74 11.48 6.16 -1.28
C ARG A 74 11.63 7.68 -1.49
N PRO A 75 12.41 8.37 -0.62
CA PRO A 75 12.50 9.84 -0.63
C PRO A 75 13.00 10.42 -1.95
N GLU A 76 13.74 9.65 -2.75
CA GLU A 76 14.21 10.08 -4.06
C GLU A 76 13.09 10.37 -5.07
N LEU A 77 11.91 9.78 -4.85
CA LEU A 77 10.73 10.01 -5.68
C LEU A 77 10.08 11.36 -5.39
N ASP A 78 10.29 11.96 -4.22
CA ASP A 78 9.67 13.26 -3.85
C ASP A 78 8.17 13.33 -4.20
N VAL A 79 7.46 12.22 -3.97
CA VAL A 79 6.02 12.10 -4.27
C VAL A 79 5.26 12.80 -3.17
N THR A 80 4.26 13.60 -3.55
CA THR A 80 3.30 14.18 -2.60
C THR A 80 1.98 13.43 -2.69
N VAL A 81 1.32 13.22 -1.56
CA VAL A 81 0.07 12.46 -1.51
C VAL A 81 -1.06 13.35 -0.99
N ARG A 82 -2.29 13.10 -1.46
CA ARG A 82 -3.54 13.60 -0.86
C ARG A 82 -4.57 12.48 -0.91
N GLN A 83 -5.29 12.26 0.20
CA GLN A 83 -6.38 11.29 0.25
C GLN A 83 -7.74 11.97 0.06
N TYR A 84 -8.69 11.23 -0.53
CA TYR A 84 -10.04 11.68 -0.86
C TYR A 84 -11.09 10.66 -0.42
N GLY A 85 -10.91 10.04 0.74
CA GLY A 85 -11.83 9.05 1.31
C GLY A 85 -13.18 9.65 1.70
N TRP A 86 -14.27 8.93 1.39
CA TRP A 86 -15.63 9.35 1.72
C TRP A 86 -16.54 8.19 2.13
N SER A 87 -17.00 8.17 3.37
CA SER A 87 -17.83 7.11 3.94
C SER A 87 -19.16 6.91 3.23
N GLY A 88 -19.50 5.65 2.97
CA GLY A 88 -20.71 5.25 2.26
C GLY A 88 -20.69 5.55 0.75
N GLU A 89 -19.61 6.12 0.23
CA GLU A 89 -19.49 6.45 -1.18
C GLU A 89 -19.42 5.18 -2.04
N ARG A 90 -20.06 5.25 -3.20
CA ARG A 90 -19.92 4.32 -4.32
C ARG A 90 -19.20 5.03 -5.47
N ALA A 91 -18.70 4.29 -6.46
CA ALA A 91 -18.03 4.89 -7.62
C ALA A 91 -18.80 6.07 -8.28
N PRO A 92 -20.13 6.01 -8.50
CA PRO A 92 -20.88 7.17 -9.04
C PRO A 92 -20.80 8.44 -8.16
N GLY A 93 -20.73 8.30 -6.84
CA GLY A 93 -20.60 9.43 -5.92
C GLY A 93 -19.25 10.13 -6.08
N PHE A 94 -18.17 9.35 -6.21
CA PHE A 94 -16.86 9.91 -6.48
C PHE A 94 -16.82 10.63 -7.83
N LEU A 95 -17.36 9.98 -8.87
CA LEU A 95 -17.46 10.56 -10.20
C LEU A 95 -18.16 11.94 -10.16
N ALA A 96 -19.24 12.07 -9.39
CA ALA A 96 -19.99 13.33 -9.28
C ALA A 96 -19.18 14.47 -8.64
N ARG A 97 -18.26 14.16 -7.71
CA ARG A 97 -17.46 15.18 -7.01
C ARG A 97 -16.01 15.28 -7.50
N MET A 98 -15.51 14.35 -8.32
CA MET A 98 -14.06 14.23 -8.60
C MET A 98 -13.46 15.48 -9.23
N THR A 99 -14.22 16.21 -10.06
CA THR A 99 -13.76 17.47 -10.65
C THR A 99 -13.46 18.51 -9.58
N ASN A 100 -14.42 18.71 -8.66
CA ASN A 100 -14.29 19.68 -7.59
C ASN A 100 -13.32 19.22 -6.51
N ASP A 101 -13.29 17.95 -6.16
CA ASP A 101 -12.58 17.51 -4.97
C ASP A 101 -11.17 17.06 -5.27
N CYS A 102 -10.92 16.46 -6.45
CA CYS A 102 -9.66 15.78 -6.76
C CYS A 102 -8.94 16.41 -7.96
N LEU A 103 -9.57 16.48 -9.13
CA LEU A 103 -8.94 16.96 -10.36
C LEU A 103 -8.49 18.42 -10.27
N ARG A 104 -9.17 19.27 -9.48
CA ARG A 104 -8.74 20.66 -9.24
C ARG A 104 -7.31 20.76 -8.71
N PHE A 105 -6.85 19.73 -7.98
CA PHE A 105 -5.50 19.67 -7.43
C PHE A 105 -4.50 19.00 -8.37
N LYS A 106 -4.92 18.73 -9.61
CA LYS A 106 -4.10 18.26 -10.73
C LYS A 106 -3.26 17.04 -10.34
N PRO A 107 -3.84 15.93 -9.87
CA PRO A 107 -3.04 14.72 -9.63
C PRO A 107 -2.30 14.29 -10.90
N THR A 108 -1.15 13.66 -10.75
CA THR A 108 -0.42 13.04 -11.88
C THR A 108 -0.53 11.52 -11.85
N VAL A 109 -0.83 10.97 -10.67
CA VAL A 109 -1.16 9.57 -10.45
C VAL A 109 -2.36 9.50 -9.50
N ALA A 110 -3.26 8.53 -9.70
CA ALA A 110 -4.36 8.25 -8.79
C ALA A 110 -4.47 6.75 -8.51
N THR A 111 -4.79 6.40 -7.26
CA THR A 111 -5.34 5.09 -6.91
C THR A 111 -6.82 5.23 -6.61
N THR A 112 -7.60 4.19 -6.90
CA THR A 112 -9.00 4.07 -6.48
C THR A 112 -9.18 2.82 -5.63
N CYS A 113 -10.18 2.82 -4.73
CA CYS A 113 -10.61 1.63 -4.00
C CYS A 113 -12.13 1.70 -3.83
N TYR A 114 -12.85 1.16 -4.82
CA TYR A 114 -14.33 1.16 -4.87
C TYR A 114 -14.86 -0.22 -5.23
N GLY A 115 -16.07 -0.52 -4.79
CA GLY A 115 -16.69 -1.84 -4.90
C GLY A 115 -17.42 -2.27 -3.62
N MET A 116 -16.91 -1.84 -2.45
CA MET A 116 -17.45 -2.27 -1.16
C MET A 116 -18.87 -1.72 -0.92
N ASN A 117 -19.16 -0.47 -1.25
CA ASN A 117 -20.56 -0.01 -1.20
C ASN A 117 -21.31 -0.31 -2.50
N ASP A 118 -20.60 -0.46 -3.61
CA ASP A 118 -21.17 -0.70 -4.94
C ASP A 118 -21.82 -2.08 -5.05
N HIS A 119 -21.32 -3.11 -4.34
CA HIS A 119 -21.93 -4.45 -4.31
C HIS A 119 -23.27 -4.50 -3.55
N GLU A 120 -23.64 -3.39 -2.91
CA GLU A 120 -24.92 -3.18 -2.21
C GLU A 120 -25.22 -4.17 -1.09
N TYR A 121 -24.21 -4.91 -0.61
CA TYR A 121 -24.33 -5.91 0.45
C TYR A 121 -25.39 -6.99 0.14
N ARG A 122 -25.50 -7.40 -1.13
CA ARG A 122 -26.41 -8.46 -1.62
C ARG A 122 -25.74 -9.39 -2.63
N VAL A 123 -26.45 -10.43 -3.05
CA VAL A 123 -26.04 -11.34 -4.14
C VAL A 123 -25.79 -10.54 -5.43
N PHE A 124 -24.83 -10.97 -6.24
CA PHE A 124 -24.54 -10.31 -7.51
C PHE A 124 -25.74 -10.35 -8.46
N GLU A 125 -26.05 -9.18 -9.03
CA GLU A 125 -26.98 -9.01 -10.13
C GLU A 125 -26.29 -8.19 -11.23
N GLU A 126 -26.59 -8.48 -12.50
CA GLU A 126 -25.90 -7.83 -13.63
C GLU A 126 -26.07 -6.29 -13.64
N SER A 127 -27.16 -5.80 -13.06
CA SER A 127 -27.42 -4.37 -12.85
C SER A 127 -26.38 -3.70 -11.94
N ILE A 128 -25.91 -4.41 -10.90
CA ILE A 128 -24.84 -3.96 -10.00
C ILE A 128 -23.53 -3.85 -10.78
N GLY A 129 -23.16 -4.92 -11.49
CA GLY A 129 -21.95 -4.95 -12.32
C GLY A 129 -21.95 -3.86 -13.40
N THR A 130 -23.09 -3.62 -14.03
CA THR A 130 -23.23 -2.59 -15.08
C THR A 130 -23.01 -1.19 -14.53
N LYS A 131 -23.70 -0.84 -13.44
CA LYS A 131 -23.56 0.47 -12.80
C LYS A 131 -22.14 0.74 -12.30
N TYR A 132 -21.50 -0.28 -11.71
CA TYR A 132 -20.10 -0.21 -11.29
C TYR A 132 -19.18 0.05 -12.49
N ARG A 133 -19.31 -0.76 -13.56
CA ARG A 133 -18.45 -0.64 -14.74
C ARG A 133 -18.59 0.69 -15.46
N GLU A 134 -19.80 1.20 -15.60
CA GLU A 134 -20.06 2.50 -16.21
C GLU A 134 -19.37 3.64 -15.45
N SER A 135 -19.54 3.66 -14.13
CA SER A 135 -18.94 4.69 -13.27
C SER A 135 -17.42 4.58 -13.24
N ALA A 136 -16.89 3.37 -13.07
CA ALA A 136 -15.46 3.09 -13.07
C ALA A 136 -14.79 3.51 -14.39
N ARG A 137 -15.42 3.18 -15.53
CA ARG A 137 -14.96 3.62 -16.85
C ARG A 137 -14.91 5.14 -16.96
N GLN A 138 -15.97 5.84 -16.55
CA GLN A 138 -16.02 7.30 -16.62
C GLN A 138 -14.96 7.95 -15.71
N ILE A 139 -14.71 7.40 -14.52
CA ILE A 139 -13.64 7.86 -13.62
C ILE A 139 -12.25 7.70 -14.28
N LEU A 140 -11.98 6.51 -14.83
CA LEU A 140 -10.72 6.21 -15.52
C LEU A 140 -10.49 7.18 -16.70
N GLN A 141 -11.52 7.41 -17.49
CA GLN A 141 -11.48 8.32 -18.64
C GLN A 141 -11.30 9.79 -18.22
N ALA A 142 -11.95 10.22 -17.14
CA ALA A 142 -11.80 11.58 -16.59
C ALA A 142 -10.37 11.82 -16.09
N PHE A 143 -9.78 10.88 -15.34
CA PHE A 143 -8.38 10.95 -14.93
C PHE A 143 -7.43 10.98 -16.13
N ARG A 144 -7.63 10.09 -17.11
CA ARG A 144 -6.80 10.07 -18.32
C ARG A 144 -6.86 11.40 -19.08
N THR A 145 -8.06 11.97 -19.22
CA THR A 145 -8.27 13.27 -19.87
C THR A 145 -7.54 14.39 -19.13
N ALA A 146 -7.47 14.32 -17.79
CA ALA A 146 -6.69 15.22 -16.96
C ALA A 146 -5.17 14.93 -16.95
N GLY A 147 -4.68 13.98 -17.74
CA GLY A 147 -3.26 13.59 -17.78
C GLY A 147 -2.80 12.78 -16.55
N THR A 148 -3.73 12.21 -15.80
CA THR A 148 -3.46 11.39 -14.60
C THR A 148 -3.33 9.92 -14.97
N ARG A 149 -2.26 9.27 -14.52
CA ARG A 149 -2.12 7.80 -14.61
C ARG A 149 -2.90 7.14 -13.48
N VAL A 150 -3.60 6.05 -13.75
CA VAL A 150 -4.47 5.43 -12.74
C VAL A 150 -3.99 4.02 -12.41
N ILE A 151 -4.07 3.67 -11.14
CA ILE A 151 -4.07 2.30 -10.62
C ILE A 151 -5.47 2.05 -10.07
N TRP A 152 -6.25 1.21 -10.75
CA TRP A 152 -7.58 0.83 -10.28
C TRP A 152 -7.47 -0.24 -9.19
N GLY A 153 -7.88 0.07 -7.97
CA GLY A 153 -7.92 -0.90 -6.88
C GLY A 153 -9.27 -1.59 -6.79
N SER A 154 -9.25 -2.92 -6.63
CA SER A 154 -10.45 -3.68 -6.32
C SER A 154 -10.97 -3.35 -4.91
N PRO A 155 -12.22 -3.69 -4.55
CA PRO A 155 -12.60 -3.72 -3.15
C PRO A 155 -11.83 -4.81 -2.39
N GLY A 156 -11.84 -4.75 -1.05
CA GLY A 156 -11.47 -5.89 -0.20
C GLY A 156 -12.58 -6.94 -0.12
N CYS A 157 -12.37 -7.98 0.69
CA CYS A 157 -13.39 -8.98 1.02
C CYS A 157 -14.24 -8.56 2.23
N VAL A 158 -15.34 -9.28 2.48
CA VAL A 158 -16.09 -9.21 3.75
C VAL A 158 -15.76 -10.41 4.64
N GLY A 159 -15.64 -10.16 5.94
CA GLY A 159 -15.29 -11.19 6.94
C GLY A 159 -16.52 -11.80 7.65
N LEU A 160 -17.61 -11.03 7.71
CA LEU A 160 -18.90 -11.43 8.23
C LEU A 160 -20.01 -10.63 7.54
N LYS A 161 -21.26 -11.04 7.75
CA LYS A 161 -22.41 -10.33 7.20
C LYS A 161 -22.64 -9.04 7.99
N PRO A 162 -22.56 -7.85 7.37
CA PRO A 162 -22.69 -6.61 8.10
C PRO A 162 -24.08 -6.46 8.70
N SER A 163 -24.17 -6.01 9.96
CA SER A 163 -25.43 -5.92 10.71
C SER A 163 -26.44 -4.95 10.10
N TRP A 164 -25.96 -3.97 9.32
CA TRP A 164 -26.78 -3.01 8.59
C TRP A 164 -27.23 -3.48 7.21
N SER A 165 -26.76 -4.64 6.72
CA SER A 165 -27.21 -5.18 5.44
C SER A 165 -28.69 -5.54 5.50
N LYS A 166 -29.46 -5.01 4.55
CA LYS A 166 -30.90 -5.31 4.42
C LYS A 166 -31.18 -6.62 3.68
N ALA A 167 -30.18 -7.19 3.00
CA ALA A 167 -30.33 -8.42 2.24
C ALA A 167 -30.29 -9.62 3.19
N LYS A 168 -31.45 -10.06 3.69
CA LYS A 168 -31.55 -11.12 4.70
C LYS A 168 -31.02 -12.49 4.24
N ASP A 169 -31.12 -12.77 2.95
CA ASP A 169 -30.79 -14.10 2.40
C ASP A 169 -29.36 -14.23 1.88
N ALA A 170 -28.63 -13.12 1.70
CA ALA A 170 -27.24 -13.17 1.26
C ALA A 170 -26.33 -13.71 2.38
N THR A 171 -25.57 -14.76 2.07
CA THR A 171 -24.49 -15.29 2.92
C THR A 171 -23.21 -14.47 2.74
N VAL A 172 -22.25 -14.59 3.67
CA VAL A 172 -20.91 -13.95 3.52
C VAL A 172 -20.24 -14.36 2.21
N ASP A 173 -20.44 -15.61 1.85
CA ASP A 173 -19.98 -16.27 0.65
C ASP A 173 -20.60 -15.66 -0.63
N ASP A 174 -21.89 -15.30 -0.60
CA ASP A 174 -22.55 -14.59 -1.70
C ASP A 174 -22.05 -13.14 -1.84
N LEU A 175 -21.79 -12.48 -0.72
CA LEU A 175 -21.23 -11.12 -0.71
C LEU A 175 -19.81 -11.11 -1.30
N ASN A 176 -18.97 -12.06 -0.91
CA ASN A 176 -17.62 -12.20 -1.45
C ASN A 176 -17.63 -12.64 -2.93
N GLU A 177 -18.58 -13.47 -3.37
CA GLU A 177 -18.76 -13.77 -4.79
C GLU A 177 -19.12 -12.52 -5.61
N ASN A 178 -19.97 -11.64 -5.07
CA ASN A 178 -20.28 -10.36 -5.70
C ASN A 178 -19.05 -9.45 -5.78
N LEU A 179 -18.33 -9.27 -4.68
CA LEU A 179 -17.09 -8.48 -4.63
C LEU A 179 -16.01 -9.04 -5.56
N PHE A 180 -15.90 -10.36 -5.69
CA PHE A 180 -15.01 -11.02 -6.64
C PHE A 180 -15.37 -10.67 -8.11
N ARG A 181 -16.67 -10.64 -8.44
CA ARG A 181 -17.14 -10.23 -9.77
C ARG A 181 -16.84 -8.76 -10.05
N LEU A 182 -17.01 -7.87 -9.06
CA LEU A 182 -16.62 -6.46 -9.20
C LEU A 182 -15.10 -6.29 -9.31
N ARG A 183 -14.32 -7.09 -8.58
CA ARG A 183 -12.86 -7.16 -8.72
C ARG A 183 -12.46 -7.54 -10.15
N ASN A 184 -13.06 -8.57 -10.74
CA ASN A 184 -12.77 -8.98 -12.11
C ASN A 184 -13.19 -7.92 -13.13
N ALA A 185 -14.37 -7.31 -12.94
CA ALA A 185 -14.80 -6.19 -13.77
C ALA A 185 -13.83 -4.99 -13.71
N GLY A 186 -13.28 -4.71 -12.52
CA GLY A 186 -12.24 -3.69 -12.34
C GLY A 186 -10.94 -4.03 -13.06
N LEU A 187 -10.50 -5.29 -13.02
CA LEU A 187 -9.32 -5.76 -13.75
C LEU A 187 -9.49 -5.63 -15.27
N GLU A 188 -10.63 -6.08 -15.79
CA GLU A 188 -10.97 -5.97 -17.21
C GLU A 188 -10.98 -4.51 -17.68
N LEU A 189 -11.56 -3.62 -16.89
CA LEU A 189 -11.57 -2.17 -17.17
C LEU A 189 -10.18 -1.56 -17.10
N ALA A 190 -9.37 -1.90 -16.10
CA ALA A 190 -8.01 -1.41 -15.99
C ALA A 190 -7.20 -1.79 -17.23
N HIS A 191 -7.33 -3.03 -17.71
CA HIS A 191 -6.72 -3.46 -18.97
C HIS A 191 -7.25 -2.67 -20.18
N ALA A 192 -8.57 -2.56 -20.34
CA ALA A 192 -9.19 -1.88 -21.46
C ALA A 192 -8.82 -0.37 -21.54
N GLU A 193 -8.71 0.29 -20.38
CA GLU A 193 -8.37 1.71 -20.28
C GLU A 193 -6.87 1.98 -20.11
N LYS A 194 -6.02 0.93 -20.17
CA LYS A 194 -4.56 0.98 -20.00
C LYS A 194 -4.12 1.58 -18.66
N ALA A 195 -4.86 1.29 -17.60
CA ALA A 195 -4.53 1.61 -16.22
C ALA A 195 -3.78 0.45 -15.55
N GLY A 196 -3.06 0.75 -14.46
CA GLY A 196 -2.59 -0.27 -13.52
C GLY A 196 -3.76 -0.87 -12.74
N PHE A 197 -3.53 -2.00 -12.08
CA PHE A 197 -4.53 -2.65 -11.23
C PHE A 197 -3.90 -3.10 -9.91
N ALA A 198 -4.59 -2.84 -8.80
CA ALA A 198 -4.23 -3.33 -7.48
C ALA A 198 -5.31 -4.29 -7.00
N ASP A 199 -4.97 -5.57 -6.85
CA ASP A 199 -5.89 -6.56 -6.29
C ASP A 199 -5.83 -6.52 -4.77
N VAL A 200 -6.88 -5.98 -4.18
CA VAL A 200 -7.08 -5.95 -2.73
C VAL A 200 -7.93 -7.14 -2.28
N PHE A 201 -8.88 -7.58 -3.11
CA PHE A 201 -9.86 -8.60 -2.77
C PHE A 201 -9.16 -9.94 -2.51
N TRP A 202 -8.36 -10.41 -3.48
CA TRP A 202 -7.82 -11.76 -3.43
C TRP A 202 -6.82 -11.96 -2.29
N PRO A 203 -5.86 -11.02 -2.04
CA PRO A 203 -4.99 -11.13 -0.88
C PRO A 203 -5.76 -11.05 0.44
N MET A 204 -6.72 -10.14 0.58
CA MET A 204 -7.49 -10.05 1.83
C MET A 204 -8.30 -11.32 2.09
N LEU A 205 -8.93 -11.90 1.06
CA LEU A 205 -9.72 -13.13 1.22
C LEU A 205 -8.83 -14.31 1.62
N THR A 206 -7.75 -14.56 0.89
CA THR A 206 -6.87 -15.71 1.13
C THR A 206 -6.11 -15.59 2.45
N LEU A 207 -5.58 -14.40 2.76
CA LEU A 207 -4.88 -14.16 4.02
C LEU A 207 -5.83 -14.16 5.22
N SER A 208 -7.09 -13.71 5.06
CA SER A 208 -8.08 -13.82 6.14
C SER A 208 -8.38 -15.29 6.48
N HIS A 209 -8.46 -16.16 5.46
CA HIS A 209 -8.66 -17.60 5.67
C HIS A 209 -7.47 -18.23 6.40
N HIS A 210 -6.25 -17.96 5.94
CA HIS A 210 -5.04 -18.47 6.57
C HIS A 210 -4.88 -17.94 8.00
N ALA A 211 -5.05 -16.65 8.23
CA ALA A 211 -4.94 -16.06 9.56
C ALA A 211 -5.97 -16.64 10.54
N ARG A 212 -7.19 -16.96 10.09
CA ARG A 212 -8.18 -17.63 10.96
C ARG A 212 -7.81 -19.06 11.31
N LYS A 213 -7.09 -19.76 10.43
CA LYS A 213 -6.55 -21.10 10.70
C LYS A 213 -5.38 -21.05 11.67
N ASP A 214 -4.48 -20.08 11.50
CA ASP A 214 -3.23 -20.00 12.26
C ASP A 214 -3.38 -19.28 13.61
N TYR A 215 -4.23 -18.24 13.67
CA TYR A 215 -4.42 -17.36 14.84
C TYR A 215 -5.80 -17.49 15.48
N GLY A 216 -6.72 -18.22 14.84
CA GLY A 216 -8.06 -18.52 15.37
C GLY A 216 -9.18 -17.70 14.72
N THR A 217 -10.41 -18.18 14.89
CA THR A 217 -11.60 -17.67 14.18
C THR A 217 -12.00 -16.23 14.53
N HIS A 218 -11.43 -15.67 15.60
CA HIS A 218 -11.64 -14.28 16.03
C HIS A 218 -10.80 -13.27 15.25
N TYR A 219 -9.79 -13.72 14.48
CA TYR A 219 -8.95 -12.83 13.69
C TYR A 219 -9.75 -12.18 12.55
N ALA A 220 -10.06 -10.89 12.66
CA ALA A 220 -10.96 -10.19 11.77
C ALA A 220 -10.21 -9.30 10.78
N LEU A 221 -9.54 -9.91 9.78
CA LEU A 221 -8.75 -9.16 8.80
C LEU A 221 -9.58 -8.15 8.01
N ALA A 222 -10.85 -8.46 7.71
CA ALA A 222 -11.79 -7.55 7.05
C ALA A 222 -12.48 -6.55 8.02
N GLY A 223 -12.11 -6.55 9.30
CA GLY A 223 -12.74 -5.73 10.33
C GLY A 223 -13.71 -6.49 11.22
N GLN A 224 -13.88 -6.00 12.44
CA GLN A 224 -14.79 -6.57 13.45
C GLN A 224 -16.27 -6.47 13.03
N ASP A 225 -16.60 -5.53 12.15
CA ASP A 225 -17.92 -5.39 11.53
C ASP A 225 -18.03 -6.11 10.18
N GLY A 226 -16.97 -6.81 9.76
CA GLY A 226 -16.87 -7.53 8.51
C GLY A 226 -16.56 -6.68 7.29
N VAL A 227 -16.40 -5.35 7.42
CA VAL A 227 -16.25 -4.42 6.29
C VAL A 227 -15.06 -3.48 6.44
N HIS A 228 -14.83 -2.92 7.64
CA HIS A 228 -13.85 -1.88 7.90
C HIS A 228 -12.61 -2.45 8.59
N PRO A 229 -11.53 -2.72 7.83
CA PRO A 229 -10.36 -3.36 8.39
C PRO A 229 -9.65 -2.47 9.40
N ASP A 230 -9.10 -3.08 10.45
CA ASP A 230 -8.11 -2.47 11.33
C ASP A 230 -6.70 -2.62 10.72
N TRP A 231 -5.63 -2.32 11.47
CA TRP A 231 -4.27 -2.17 10.97
C TRP A 231 -3.76 -3.36 10.16
N ALA A 232 -4.10 -4.61 10.52
CA ALA A 232 -3.59 -5.75 9.77
C ALA A 232 -4.18 -5.83 8.36
N GLY A 233 -5.49 -5.64 8.21
CA GLY A 233 -6.13 -5.63 6.90
C GLY A 233 -5.72 -4.40 6.08
N GLN A 234 -5.62 -3.23 6.72
CA GLN A 234 -5.13 -2.01 6.11
C GLN A 234 -3.67 -2.14 5.62
N ALA A 235 -2.84 -2.93 6.30
CA ALA A 235 -1.48 -3.27 5.85
C ALA A 235 -1.47 -4.14 4.59
N VAL A 236 -2.37 -5.14 4.51
CA VAL A 236 -2.55 -5.97 3.31
C VAL A 236 -2.97 -5.10 2.12
N MET A 237 -3.93 -4.20 2.34
CA MET A 237 -4.36 -3.23 1.32
C MET A 237 -3.21 -2.34 0.84
N ALA A 238 -2.47 -1.72 1.77
CA ALA A 238 -1.34 -0.86 1.43
C ALA A 238 -0.26 -1.63 0.65
N THR A 239 0.02 -2.88 1.04
CA THR A 239 0.98 -3.76 0.35
C THR A 239 0.55 -4.04 -1.09
N ALA A 240 -0.74 -4.32 -1.34
CA ALA A 240 -1.26 -4.52 -2.69
C ALA A 240 -1.08 -3.27 -3.57
N PHE A 241 -1.40 -2.09 -3.05
CA PHE A 241 -1.19 -0.84 -3.78
C PHE A 241 0.29 -0.55 -4.03
N LEU A 242 1.17 -0.71 -3.04
CA LEU A 242 2.62 -0.48 -3.22
C LEU A 242 3.24 -1.44 -4.24
N ARG A 243 2.83 -2.73 -4.26
CA ARG A 243 3.23 -3.69 -5.30
C ARG A 243 2.76 -3.23 -6.69
N SER A 244 1.51 -2.77 -6.81
CA SER A 244 0.96 -2.29 -8.09
C SER A 244 1.62 -1.00 -8.62
N MET A 245 2.39 -0.30 -7.78
CA MET A 245 3.20 0.84 -8.21
C MET A 245 4.55 0.42 -8.83
N GLY A 246 4.92 -0.86 -8.78
CA GLY A 246 6.19 -1.36 -9.31
C GLY A 246 7.40 -0.94 -8.46
N LEU A 247 7.20 -0.75 -7.15
CA LEU A 247 8.25 -0.32 -6.23
C LEU A 247 9.22 -1.47 -5.93
N ALA A 248 10.51 -1.25 -6.19
CA ALA A 248 11.56 -2.11 -5.66
C ALA A 248 11.66 -1.98 -4.13
N GLY A 249 11.66 -3.12 -3.44
CA GLY A 249 11.79 -3.19 -1.97
C GLY A 249 13.21 -3.29 -1.42
N GLU A 250 14.24 -3.14 -2.26
CA GLU A 250 15.62 -3.00 -1.76
C GLU A 250 15.82 -1.57 -1.24
N LEU A 251 15.58 -1.39 0.05
CA LEU A 251 15.67 -0.10 0.71
C LEU A 251 17.09 0.19 1.19
N GLY A 252 17.85 -0.84 1.56
CA GLY A 252 19.24 -0.72 1.98
C GLY A 252 20.01 -2.02 1.77
N ARG A 253 21.29 -1.91 1.40
CA ARG A 253 22.27 -2.99 1.39
C ARG A 253 23.53 -2.47 2.08
N ILE A 254 24.05 -3.27 3.01
CA ILE A 254 25.33 -3.07 3.68
C ILE A 254 26.14 -4.33 3.44
N ASP A 255 27.26 -4.18 2.76
CA ASP A 255 28.27 -5.20 2.62
C ASP A 255 29.48 -4.86 3.48
N LEU A 256 29.86 -5.78 4.36
CA LEU A 256 31.04 -5.66 5.20
C LEU A 256 31.91 -6.90 5.06
N ASP A 257 33.20 -6.71 4.81
CA ASP A 257 34.21 -7.76 4.92
C ASP A 257 34.98 -7.57 6.22
N LEU A 258 34.79 -8.48 7.18
CA LEU A 258 35.46 -8.43 8.49
C LEU A 258 36.96 -8.67 8.40
N SER A 259 37.45 -9.32 7.35
CA SER A 259 38.88 -9.62 7.19
C SER A 259 39.69 -8.43 6.71
N THR A 260 39.07 -7.58 5.88
CA THR A 260 39.71 -6.40 5.28
C THR A 260 39.20 -5.08 5.87
N GLY A 261 38.06 -5.10 6.57
CA GLY A 261 37.34 -3.91 7.01
C GLY A 261 36.65 -3.15 5.86
N ARG A 262 36.66 -3.70 4.63
CA ARG A 262 36.05 -3.05 3.48
C ARG A 262 34.53 -3.02 3.62
N THR A 263 33.94 -1.89 3.28
CA THR A 263 32.48 -1.70 3.28
C THR A 263 31.96 -1.19 1.94
N GLU A 264 30.74 -1.57 1.59
CA GLU A 264 29.99 -1.04 0.45
C GLU A 264 28.52 -0.91 0.83
N THR A 265 27.86 0.13 0.32
CA THR A 265 26.45 0.39 0.62
C THR A 265 25.66 0.72 -0.64
N SER A 266 24.35 0.44 -0.62
CA SER A 266 23.43 0.95 -1.64
C SER A 266 23.16 2.45 -1.48
N GLN A 267 22.51 3.04 -2.49
CA GLN A 267 22.16 4.47 -2.47
C GLN A 267 21.30 4.85 -1.25
N GLY A 268 21.59 6.05 -0.71
CA GLY A 268 20.91 6.55 0.49
C GLY A 268 21.59 6.17 1.80
N HIS A 269 22.72 5.45 1.75
CA HIS A 269 23.49 5.04 2.92
C HIS A 269 24.97 5.32 2.71
N ALA A 270 25.64 5.80 3.76
CA ALA A 270 27.07 6.05 3.75
C ALA A 270 27.70 5.52 5.05
N VAL A 271 28.82 4.81 4.91
CA VAL A 271 29.66 4.42 6.04
C VAL A 271 30.54 5.60 6.43
N LYS A 272 30.58 5.91 7.73
CA LYS A 272 31.49 6.90 8.30
C LYS A 272 32.81 6.27 8.71
N ASN A 273 32.72 5.18 9.47
CA ASN A 273 33.85 4.36 9.83
C ASN A 273 33.41 2.94 10.18
N PHE A 274 34.36 2.01 10.13
CA PHE A 274 34.26 0.70 10.72
C PHE A 274 35.52 0.46 11.53
N ASP A 275 35.36 0.28 12.84
CA ASP A 275 36.49 0.02 13.74
C ASP A 275 36.02 -0.83 14.92
N GLN A 276 36.85 -1.78 15.34
CA GLN A 276 36.58 -2.68 16.47
C GLN A 276 35.20 -3.36 16.44
N GLY A 277 34.72 -3.77 15.26
CA GLY A 277 33.39 -4.38 15.11
C GLY A 277 32.21 -3.40 15.13
N ILE A 278 32.48 -2.09 15.18
CA ILE A 278 31.48 -1.02 15.23
C ILE A 278 31.42 -0.31 13.89
N LEU A 279 30.33 -0.53 13.14
CA LEU A 279 30.06 0.13 11.87
C LEU A 279 29.17 1.36 12.10
N ARG A 280 29.71 2.57 11.93
CA ARG A 280 28.96 3.82 12.05
C ARG A 280 28.52 4.32 10.68
N MET A 281 27.27 4.76 10.58
CA MET A 281 26.64 5.05 9.31
C MET A 281 25.72 6.27 9.39
N ARG A 282 25.53 6.89 8.22
CA ARG A 282 24.49 7.89 7.98
C ARG A 282 23.57 7.41 6.86
N SER A 283 22.26 7.43 7.12
CA SER A 283 21.24 7.00 6.16
C SER A 283 20.22 8.10 5.91
N THR A 284 19.87 8.31 4.64
CA THR A 284 18.81 9.24 4.20
C THR A 284 17.58 8.53 3.64
N ARG A 285 17.65 7.19 3.52
CA ARG A 285 16.53 6.32 3.17
C ARG A 285 16.27 5.39 4.36
N TYR A 286 15.01 5.21 4.74
CA TYR A 286 14.65 4.41 5.91
C TYR A 286 14.10 3.05 5.47
N PRO A 287 14.30 1.98 6.25
CA PRO A 287 13.33 0.90 6.26
C PRO A 287 11.99 1.40 6.80
N PHE A 288 10.91 0.74 6.42
CA PHE A 288 9.61 0.95 7.03
C PHE A 288 9.61 0.34 8.43
N CYS A 289 9.30 1.15 9.45
CA CYS A 289 9.30 0.71 10.84
C CYS A 289 7.86 0.41 11.28
N ALA A 290 7.62 -0.80 11.76
CA ALA A 290 6.36 -1.19 12.35
C ALA A 290 6.62 -2.13 13.52
N THR A 291 5.95 -1.84 14.64
CA THR A 291 5.97 -2.66 15.86
C THR A 291 4.58 -3.26 16.11
N GLY A 292 4.52 -4.26 16.98
CA GLY A 292 3.28 -4.86 17.43
C GLY A 292 3.23 -6.39 17.28
N PRO A 293 2.28 -7.03 17.96
CA PRO A 293 2.16 -8.49 17.98
C PRO A 293 1.89 -9.05 16.58
N ARG A 294 2.43 -10.24 16.27
CA ARG A 294 2.34 -10.87 14.94
C ARG A 294 0.95 -11.46 14.64
N ASP A 295 0.21 -11.79 15.69
CA ASP A 295 -1.00 -12.61 15.68
C ASP A 295 -2.28 -11.80 16.00
N LYS A 296 -2.22 -10.46 15.93
CA LYS A 296 -3.40 -9.59 16.15
C LYS A 296 -3.80 -8.83 14.90
N ASP A 297 -5.10 -8.70 14.68
CA ASP A 297 -5.72 -7.98 13.56
C ASP A 297 -5.63 -6.46 13.68
N HIS A 298 -5.48 -5.92 14.89
CA HIS A 298 -5.18 -4.51 15.15
C HIS A 298 -3.68 -4.17 15.08
N SER A 299 -2.83 -5.12 14.64
CA SER A 299 -1.37 -4.91 14.54
C SER A 299 -0.93 -4.58 13.11
N LEU A 300 -0.32 -3.41 12.94
CA LEU A 300 0.29 -3.01 11.66
C LEU A 300 1.41 -3.99 11.27
N ARG A 301 2.31 -4.30 12.21
CA ARG A 301 3.42 -5.26 11.96
C ARG A 301 2.89 -6.65 11.60
N GLY A 302 1.86 -7.11 12.31
CA GLY A 302 1.20 -8.40 12.03
C GLY A 302 0.68 -8.48 10.60
N GLY A 303 -0.06 -7.45 10.15
CA GLY A 303 -0.55 -7.42 8.77
C GLY A 303 0.54 -7.28 7.71
N LEU A 304 1.61 -6.50 7.97
CA LEU A 304 2.74 -6.40 7.04
C LEU A 304 3.47 -7.75 6.89
N LEU A 305 3.68 -8.48 8.00
CA LEU A 305 4.25 -9.84 7.96
C LEU A 305 3.34 -10.79 7.18
N LEU A 306 2.03 -10.78 7.48
CA LEU A 306 1.04 -11.62 6.80
C LEU A 306 1.01 -11.35 5.28
N ALA A 307 1.21 -10.09 4.87
CA ALA A 307 1.23 -9.69 3.47
C ALA A 307 2.54 -9.99 2.73
N GLY A 308 3.59 -10.48 3.41
CA GLY A 308 4.94 -10.64 2.83
C GLY A 308 5.63 -9.32 2.51
N PHE A 309 5.32 -8.26 3.27
CA PHE A 309 5.79 -6.90 3.00
C PHE A 309 7.29 -6.73 3.22
N PHE A 310 7.86 -7.40 4.24
CA PHE A 310 9.28 -7.27 4.57
C PHE A 310 10.17 -7.87 3.48
N GLU A 311 9.70 -8.96 2.89
CA GLU A 311 10.34 -9.69 1.82
C GLU A 311 10.26 -8.91 0.51
N ASP A 312 9.13 -8.27 0.20
CA ASP A 312 8.89 -7.67 -1.11
C ASP A 312 9.23 -6.18 -1.18
N LEU A 313 8.96 -5.44 -0.12
CA LEU A 313 8.94 -3.97 -0.10
C LEU A 313 9.87 -3.35 0.95
N ASN A 314 10.39 -4.12 1.91
CA ASN A 314 11.12 -3.56 3.06
C ASN A 314 12.38 -4.36 3.43
N ARG A 315 13.27 -4.53 2.45
CA ARG A 315 14.58 -5.19 2.62
C ARG A 315 15.66 -4.16 2.95
N PHE A 316 16.21 -4.27 4.15
CA PHE A 316 17.41 -3.55 4.59
C PHE A 316 18.46 -4.59 4.99
N VAL A 317 19.27 -5.01 4.03
CA VAL A 317 20.08 -6.22 4.14
C VAL A 317 21.48 -5.92 4.64
N LEU A 318 21.92 -6.62 5.67
CA LEU A 318 23.32 -6.70 6.09
C LEU A 318 23.92 -8.01 5.59
N ARG A 319 25.00 -7.93 4.81
CA ARG A 319 25.80 -9.06 4.39
C ARG A 319 27.23 -8.92 4.92
N VAL A 320 27.73 -9.97 5.58
CA VAL A 320 29.05 -9.99 6.22
C VAL A 320 29.88 -11.14 5.68
N ARG A 321 31.07 -10.83 5.17
CA ARG A 321 32.06 -11.80 4.66
C ARG A 321 33.32 -11.79 5.50
N GLY A 322 34.20 -12.77 5.31
CA GLY A 322 35.48 -12.84 6.01
C GLY A 322 35.34 -13.08 7.52
N ALA A 323 34.19 -13.58 7.96
CA ALA A 323 33.94 -14.04 9.31
C ALA A 323 34.89 -15.20 9.66
N LYS A 324 35.48 -15.16 10.85
CA LYS A 324 36.41 -16.19 11.36
C LYS A 324 35.75 -17.12 12.37
N GLU A 325 34.67 -16.67 12.99
CA GLU A 325 33.92 -17.38 14.02
C GLU A 325 32.64 -17.97 13.44
N GLU A 326 32.10 -19.01 14.07
CA GLU A 326 30.88 -19.66 13.56
C GLU A 326 29.63 -18.79 13.70
N SER A 327 29.61 -17.89 14.69
CA SER A 327 28.45 -17.02 14.95
C SER A 327 28.83 -15.67 15.53
N TYR A 328 27.97 -14.69 15.28
CA TYR A 328 28.16 -13.30 15.66
C TYR A 328 26.91 -12.76 16.32
N ARG A 329 27.09 -11.89 17.32
CA ARG A 329 26.06 -11.00 17.83
C ARG A 329 26.04 -9.74 16.98
N VAL A 330 24.86 -9.37 16.49
CA VAL A 330 24.60 -8.12 15.78
C VAL A 330 23.65 -7.28 16.63
N THR A 331 24.08 -6.09 17.02
CA THR A 331 23.26 -5.11 17.75
C THR A 331 22.93 -3.93 16.85
N TRP A 332 21.65 -3.57 16.79
CA TRP A 332 21.17 -2.45 15.99
C TRP A 332 20.06 -1.71 16.74
N GLY A 333 20.35 -0.48 17.14
CA GLY A 333 19.48 0.24 18.08
C GLY A 333 19.45 -0.47 19.45
N PRO A 334 18.27 -0.63 20.07
CA PRO A 334 18.16 -1.26 21.39
C PRO A 334 18.20 -2.80 21.35
N GLU A 335 18.14 -3.41 20.17
CA GLU A 335 17.98 -4.85 20.02
C GLU A 335 19.27 -5.55 19.60
N THR A 336 19.42 -6.81 20.01
CA THR A 336 20.53 -7.69 19.61
C THR A 336 19.98 -9.01 19.09
N ARG A 337 20.60 -9.53 18.03
CA ARG A 337 20.33 -10.85 17.44
C ARG A 337 21.63 -11.62 17.30
N THR A 338 21.53 -12.95 17.25
CA THR A 338 22.66 -13.84 16.97
C THR A 338 22.42 -14.49 15.62
N TYR A 339 23.45 -14.50 14.78
CA TYR A 339 23.43 -15.13 13.48
C TYR A 339 24.62 -16.07 13.33
N LYS A 340 24.45 -17.13 12.56
CA LYS A 340 25.58 -17.89 12.01
C LYS A 340 26.33 -17.03 11.01
N ALA A 341 27.63 -17.26 10.87
CA ALA A 341 28.44 -16.61 9.85
C ALA A 341 27.87 -16.84 8.44
N SER A 342 27.35 -18.04 8.16
CA SER A 342 26.72 -18.37 6.87
C SER A 342 25.42 -17.60 6.61
N GLU A 343 24.63 -17.29 7.64
CA GLU A 343 23.42 -16.46 7.50
C GLU A 343 23.80 -15.02 7.18
N LEU A 344 24.81 -14.48 7.86
CA LEU A 344 25.33 -13.15 7.56
C LEU A 344 25.97 -13.10 6.17
N GLU A 345 26.66 -14.14 5.73
CA GLU A 345 27.25 -14.21 4.40
C GLU A 345 26.18 -14.26 3.30
N ALA A 346 25.06 -14.95 3.54
CA ALA A 346 23.90 -14.94 2.65
C ALA A 346 23.20 -13.56 2.64
N GLY A 347 23.15 -12.91 3.79
CA GLY A 347 22.54 -11.61 4.00
C GLY A 347 21.26 -11.70 4.83
N VAL A 348 21.15 -10.90 5.88
CA VAL A 348 20.00 -10.86 6.80
C VAL A 348 19.24 -9.56 6.67
N ASN A 349 17.89 -9.60 6.72
CA ASN A 349 17.06 -8.41 6.62
C ASN A 349 16.91 -7.75 8.00
N LEU A 350 17.69 -6.71 8.25
CA LEU A 350 17.67 -5.99 9.52
C LEU A 350 16.30 -5.40 9.85
N ALA A 351 15.57 -4.91 8.84
CA ALA A 351 14.24 -4.32 9.04
C ALA A 351 13.18 -5.35 9.51
N LEU A 352 13.36 -6.62 9.14
CA LEU A 352 12.52 -7.71 9.59
C LEU A 352 12.90 -8.13 11.01
N ASP A 353 14.20 -8.32 11.26
CA ASP A 353 14.68 -8.97 12.48
C ASP A 353 14.72 -8.04 13.71
N PHE A 354 14.88 -6.73 13.49
CA PHE A 354 14.99 -5.69 14.52
C PHE A 354 13.75 -4.79 14.47
N GLU A 355 12.78 -5.12 15.32
CA GLU A 355 11.47 -4.47 15.33
C GLU A 355 11.57 -3.01 15.77
N VAL A 356 12.28 -2.77 16.87
CA VAL A 356 12.71 -1.43 17.29
C VAL A 356 14.15 -1.24 16.84
N ASN A 357 14.38 -0.24 16.01
CA ASN A 357 15.67 0.03 15.41
C ASN A 357 15.97 1.55 15.36
N PRO A 358 17.18 1.97 14.97
CA PRO A 358 17.57 3.39 14.98
C PRO A 358 16.68 4.32 14.14
N PHE A 359 15.89 3.80 13.21
CA PHE A 359 14.97 4.60 12.41
C PHE A 359 13.60 4.79 13.07
N SER A 360 13.23 3.99 14.07
CA SER A 360 11.87 3.92 14.61
C SER A 360 11.33 5.29 15.06
N GLU A 361 12.12 6.08 15.80
CA GLU A 361 11.69 7.40 16.27
C GLU A 361 11.54 8.40 15.11
N ALA A 362 12.50 8.44 14.19
CA ALA A 362 12.46 9.34 13.04
C ALA A 362 11.30 8.99 12.09
N PHE A 363 11.09 7.70 11.85
CA PHE A 363 9.96 7.19 11.10
C PHE A 363 8.62 7.59 11.75
N GLY A 364 8.50 7.43 13.08
CA GLY A 364 7.30 7.82 13.83
C GLY A 364 6.96 9.31 13.71
N ARG A 365 7.95 10.20 13.60
CA ARG A 365 7.72 11.63 13.34
C ARG A 365 7.14 11.88 11.94
N VAL A 366 7.63 11.16 10.92
CA VAL A 366 7.08 11.24 9.56
C VAL A 366 5.64 10.73 9.55
N ASP A 367 5.38 9.55 10.10
CA ASP A 367 4.03 8.96 10.16
C ASP A 367 3.02 9.85 10.90
N SER A 368 3.43 10.45 12.02
CA SER A 368 2.60 11.39 12.77
C SER A 368 2.26 12.65 11.97
N ALA A 369 3.22 13.18 11.21
CA ALA A 369 2.99 14.33 10.34
C ALA A 369 2.04 13.99 9.17
N VAL A 370 2.17 12.77 8.61
CA VAL A 370 1.25 12.24 7.59
C VAL A 370 -0.17 12.14 8.15
N ALA A 371 -0.32 11.54 9.35
CA ALA A 371 -1.62 11.39 10.01
C ALA A 371 -2.32 12.74 10.20
N ALA A 372 -1.62 13.74 10.76
CA ALA A 372 -2.17 15.07 10.99
C ALA A 372 -2.60 15.77 9.68
N LYS A 373 -1.82 15.62 8.60
CA LYS A 373 -2.21 16.16 7.29
C LYS A 373 -3.45 15.46 6.75
N GLN A 374 -3.48 14.12 6.74
CA GLN A 374 -4.60 13.37 6.17
C GLN A 374 -5.90 13.55 6.97
N GLU A 375 -5.81 13.76 8.29
CA GLU A 375 -6.94 14.16 9.12
C GLU A 375 -7.54 15.50 8.66
N TYR A 376 -6.68 16.50 8.43
CA TYR A 376 -7.12 17.78 7.89
C TYR A 376 -7.70 17.66 6.48
N GLU A 377 -7.14 16.80 5.62
CA GLU A 377 -7.68 16.55 4.26
C GLU A 377 -9.12 16.04 4.30
N THR A 378 -9.47 15.14 5.24
CA THR A 378 -10.87 14.71 5.42
C THR A 378 -11.75 15.89 5.81
N ARG A 379 -11.31 16.75 6.74
CA ARG A 379 -12.07 17.95 7.13
C ARG A 379 -12.22 18.93 5.97
N GLN A 380 -11.13 19.20 5.24
CA GLN A 380 -11.11 20.08 4.07
C GLN A 380 -12.16 19.66 3.05
N ILE A 381 -12.13 18.40 2.64
CA ILE A 381 -13.03 17.90 1.61
C ILE A 381 -14.44 17.73 2.18
N LYS A 382 -14.64 16.89 3.21
CA LYS A 382 -16.01 16.52 3.64
C LYS A 382 -16.77 17.64 4.32
N GLN A 383 -16.10 18.49 5.08
CA GLN A 383 -16.78 19.49 5.91
C GLN A 383 -16.74 20.87 5.27
N LEU A 384 -15.60 21.32 4.75
CA LEU A 384 -15.47 22.69 4.26
C LEU A 384 -15.93 22.83 2.82
N PHE A 385 -15.49 21.96 1.89
CA PHE A 385 -15.91 22.03 0.49
C PHE A 385 -17.41 21.72 0.32
N HIS A 386 -17.91 20.76 1.08
CA HIS A 386 -19.33 20.37 1.05
C HIS A 386 -20.16 21.04 2.17
N GLY A 387 -19.57 22.00 2.87
CA GLY A 387 -20.19 22.79 3.95
C GLY A 387 -20.81 24.11 3.48
N PRO A 388 -21.31 24.93 4.43
CA PRO A 388 -21.79 26.27 4.14
C PRO A 388 -20.75 27.15 3.41
N GLU A 389 -19.47 27.03 3.77
CA GLU A 389 -18.37 27.81 3.20
C GLU A 389 -18.18 27.50 1.71
N GLY A 390 -18.00 26.22 1.36
CA GLY A 390 -17.84 25.81 -0.04
C GLY A 390 -19.08 26.05 -0.90
N ARG A 391 -20.29 26.02 -0.30
CA ARG A 391 -21.54 26.41 -0.99
C ARG A 391 -21.63 27.91 -1.26
N ALA A 392 -21.09 28.73 -0.37
CA ALA A 392 -21.10 30.18 -0.53
C ALA A 392 -20.05 30.62 -1.56
N ASP A 393 -18.81 30.13 -1.42
CA ASP A 393 -17.71 30.42 -2.34
C ASP A 393 -16.67 29.28 -2.29
N MET A 394 -16.71 28.42 -3.30
CA MET A 394 -15.80 27.28 -3.40
C MET A 394 -14.35 27.72 -3.58
N GLU A 395 -14.08 28.75 -4.39
CA GLU A 395 -12.69 29.13 -4.69
C GLU A 395 -12.04 29.82 -3.50
N ALA A 396 -12.76 30.70 -2.79
CA ALA A 396 -12.28 31.27 -1.53
C ALA A 396 -12.07 30.18 -0.46
N THR A 397 -12.96 29.18 -0.39
CA THR A 397 -12.81 28.04 0.54
C THR A 397 -11.58 27.21 0.21
N VAL A 398 -11.32 26.94 -1.08
CA VAL A 398 -10.13 26.22 -1.52
C VAL A 398 -8.87 26.99 -1.16
N GLU A 399 -8.81 28.29 -1.46
CA GLU A 399 -7.65 29.13 -1.13
C GLU A 399 -7.38 29.14 0.38
N PHE A 400 -8.42 29.34 1.19
CA PHE A 400 -8.31 29.35 2.65
C PHE A 400 -7.80 28.02 3.19
N THR A 401 -8.38 26.90 2.75
CA THR A 401 -8.02 25.58 3.25
C THR A 401 -6.61 25.14 2.81
N GLU A 402 -6.16 25.54 1.63
CA GLU A 402 -4.80 25.25 1.18
C GLU A 402 -3.73 26.03 1.96
N ARG A 403 -4.05 27.22 2.49
CA ARG A 403 -3.16 27.95 3.42
C ARG A 403 -2.95 27.18 4.73
N ILE A 404 -3.87 26.31 5.12
CA ILE A 404 -3.76 25.43 6.30
C ILE A 404 -3.10 24.09 5.94
N ARG A 405 -3.50 23.47 4.81
CA ARG A 405 -2.94 22.16 4.39
C ARG A 405 -1.46 22.26 4.03
N THR A 406 -1.05 23.34 3.36
CA THR A 406 0.32 23.47 2.83
C THR A 406 1.39 23.39 3.94
N PRO A 407 1.26 24.11 5.07
CA PRO A 407 2.14 23.91 6.23
C PRO A 407 2.17 22.48 6.77
N LEU A 408 1.04 21.77 6.81
CA LEU A 408 0.99 20.36 7.25
C LEU A 408 1.78 19.46 6.29
N ALA A 409 1.61 19.65 4.98
CA ALA A 409 2.39 18.94 3.96
C ALA A 409 3.89 19.26 4.00
N HIS A 410 4.28 20.47 4.43
CA HIS A 410 5.68 20.82 4.64
C HIS A 410 6.28 20.13 5.89
N ARG A 411 5.48 19.95 6.96
CA ARG A 411 5.93 19.27 8.21
C ARG A 411 6.37 17.83 7.96
N ILE A 412 5.56 17.04 7.26
CA ILE A 412 5.99 16.33 6.05
C ILE A 412 7.49 16.06 5.87
N ARG A 413 8.01 16.79 4.89
CA ARG A 413 9.39 16.77 4.43
C ARG A 413 10.36 17.19 5.52
N LYS A 414 9.95 18.09 6.45
CA LYS A 414 10.79 18.53 7.56
C LYS A 414 11.01 17.43 8.62
N ALA A 415 10.03 16.53 8.81
CA ALA A 415 10.14 15.41 9.74
C ALA A 415 11.13 14.35 9.22
N MET A 416 11.29 14.24 7.90
CA MET A 416 12.28 13.39 7.27
C MET A 416 13.68 13.98 7.45
N ALA A 417 14.56 13.26 8.16
CA ALA A 417 15.92 13.69 8.44
C ALA A 417 16.94 12.55 8.26
N PRO A 418 18.20 12.83 7.92
CA PRO A 418 19.23 11.80 7.96
C PRO A 418 19.34 11.17 9.36
N VAL A 419 19.46 9.83 9.42
CA VAL A 419 19.65 9.08 10.66
C VAL A 419 21.09 8.63 10.76
N GLU A 420 21.73 9.01 11.86
CA GLU A 420 23.03 8.49 12.29
C GLU A 420 22.78 7.23 13.10
N HIS A 421 23.41 6.12 12.72
CA HIS A 421 23.19 4.83 13.39
C HIS A 421 24.45 3.98 13.39
N THR A 422 24.43 2.94 14.22
CA THR A 422 25.56 2.04 14.44
C THR A 422 25.09 0.60 14.42
N LEU A 423 25.87 -0.27 13.79
CA LEU A 423 25.79 -1.72 13.89
C LEU A 423 27.01 -2.21 14.67
N LEU A 424 26.80 -2.94 15.77
CA LEU A 424 27.87 -3.64 16.48
C LEU A 424 27.84 -5.11 16.05
N ILE A 425 28.98 -5.63 15.60
CA ILE A 425 29.13 -6.97 15.04
C ILE A 425 30.33 -7.61 15.74
N HIS A 426 30.05 -8.53 16.66
CA HIS A 426 31.08 -9.17 17.49
C HIS A 426 30.94 -10.69 17.47
N PRO A 427 32.07 -11.43 17.52
CA PRO A 427 32.07 -12.85 17.85
C PRO A 427 31.16 -13.18 19.04
N LYS A 428 30.46 -14.31 18.96
CA LYS A 428 29.60 -14.77 20.05
C LYS A 428 30.38 -15.39 21.21
#